data_AF-A0A7Y5VSP0-F1
#
_entry.id   AF-A0A7Y5VSP0-F1
#
_cell.length_a   1.000
_cell.length_b   1.000
_cell.length_c   1.000
_cell.angle_alpha   90.00
_cell.angle_beta   90.00
_cell.angle_gamma   90.00
#
_symmetry.space_group_name_H-M   'P 1'
#
loop_
_entity.id
_entity.type
_entity.pdbx_description
1 polymer ?
#
loop_
_entity_poly.entity_id
_entity_poly.type
_entity_poly.pdbx_seq_one_letter_code
_entity_poly.pdbx_strand_id
1 'polypeptide(L)'
;MATIGHTFAGVGLALPVEMDRPGRPSSRWWLGAVVLASHFPDVGEWLLGLVSVQPIDSKLLHGIPAVSICVALFWIVMASLGRVRSIAPFLIVGLAMFSHLLMDERVLRQLISESYRRAPPDSPTTGRTLDLASELWCYGTAPVIALLIVAARWSGRTRSARRGALVLIPAVLLGLLYPRPRVAWIALDAAAVGYAVWALRPRPRRAWLWNLLPLLPMLSLGAVEAWASIETRRGLAQESRGRYRDALASFERAVTLPTRSDSTIRWWYIARCREAMGNPAGAEQALKECVARDNDWHWAEYELAKFYLRMRGTPYHQPDRARRLLRNVIDSDRPVFARRAAEELMKQRKLEPAE
;
A
#
# COMPACT_ATOMS: atom_id res chain seq x y z
N MET A 1 6.62 5.73 -4.43
CA MET A 1 5.80 6.53 -5.38
C MET A 1 4.55 7.14 -4.73
N ALA A 2 3.78 6.44 -3.88
CA ALA A 2 2.63 7.03 -3.15
C ALA A 2 3.06 8.22 -2.25
N THR A 3 4.20 8.06 -1.59
CA THR A 3 4.95 9.11 -0.91
C THR A 3 5.09 10.38 -1.74
N ILE A 4 5.52 10.28 -3.00
CA ILE A 4 5.73 11.45 -3.85
C ILE A 4 4.40 12.18 -4.08
N GLY A 5 3.31 11.44 -4.33
CA GLY A 5 1.97 12.02 -4.45
C GLY A 5 1.49 12.67 -3.14
N HIS A 6 1.70 12.04 -1.99
CA HIS A 6 1.31 12.60 -0.70
C HIS A 6 2.21 13.76 -0.24
N THR A 7 3.51 13.72 -0.51
CA THR A 7 4.49 14.79 -0.30
C THR A 7 4.12 15.99 -1.15
N PHE A 8 3.84 15.79 -2.44
CA PHE A 8 3.29 16.85 -3.24
C PHE A 8 1.98 17.33 -2.64
N ALA A 9 1.08 16.45 -2.16
CA ALA A 9 -0.24 16.85 -1.64
C ALA A 9 -0.08 17.72 -0.40
N GLY A 10 0.83 17.34 0.49
CA GLY A 10 1.25 18.14 1.62
C GLY A 10 1.83 19.48 1.20
N VAL A 11 2.76 19.49 0.23
CA VAL A 11 3.37 20.73 -0.31
C VAL A 11 2.31 21.64 -0.93
N GLY A 12 1.42 21.14 -1.79
CA GLY A 12 0.38 21.96 -2.39
C GLY A 12 -0.63 22.45 -1.37
N LEU A 13 -1.05 21.63 -0.40
CA LEU A 13 -1.89 22.09 0.71
C LEU A 13 -1.19 23.11 1.62
N ALA A 14 0.15 23.11 1.68
CA ALA A 14 0.95 24.06 2.45
C ALA A 14 1.28 25.35 1.69
N LEU A 15 1.29 25.32 0.35
CA LEU A 15 1.71 26.43 -0.52
C LEU A 15 0.75 27.64 -0.62
N PRO A 16 -0.58 27.56 -0.47
CA PRO A 16 -1.40 28.75 -0.40
C PRO A 16 -1.28 29.38 0.99
N VAL A 17 -0.10 29.93 1.27
CA VAL A 17 0.14 30.81 2.41
C VAL A 17 -0.48 32.16 2.06
N GLU A 18 -1.81 32.23 2.05
CA GLU A 18 -2.43 33.51 2.38
C GLU A 18 -2.05 33.80 3.83
N MET A 19 -1.29 34.88 3.99
CA MET A 19 -1.06 35.46 5.30
C MET A 19 -2.38 36.10 5.72
N ASP A 20 -3.11 35.48 6.65
CA ASP A 20 -4.37 36.04 7.19
C ASP A 20 -4.14 37.45 7.79
N ARG A 21 -2.89 37.75 8.15
CA ARG A 21 -2.33 39.07 8.50
C ARG A 21 -0.85 39.12 8.09
N PRO A 22 -0.27 40.30 7.75
CA PRO A 22 1.17 40.40 7.48
C PRO A 22 1.97 39.77 8.63
N GLY A 23 2.73 38.71 8.31
CA GLY A 23 3.58 37.99 9.25
C GLY A 23 2.96 36.77 9.94
N ARG A 24 1.70 36.40 9.69
CA ARG A 24 1.09 35.18 10.26
C ARG A 24 0.61 34.22 9.17
N PRO A 25 1.18 33.01 9.05
CA PRO A 25 0.65 31.99 8.15
C PRO A 25 -0.79 31.65 8.57
N SER A 26 -1.70 31.56 7.60
CA SER A 26 -3.09 31.15 7.89
C SER A 26 -3.11 29.79 8.56
N SER A 27 -4.07 29.53 9.44
CA SER A 27 -4.21 28.22 10.11
C SER A 27 -4.34 27.03 9.15
N ARG A 28 -4.57 27.29 7.85
CA ARG A 28 -4.78 26.30 6.79
C ARG A 28 -3.48 25.65 6.30
N TRP A 29 -2.32 26.31 6.42
CA TRP A 29 -1.02 25.73 6.05
C TRP A 29 -0.70 24.45 6.85
N TRP A 30 -1.28 24.31 8.04
CA TRP A 30 -1.06 23.19 8.93
C TRP A 30 -1.54 21.87 8.36
N LEU A 31 -2.61 21.87 7.55
CA LEU A 31 -3.11 20.64 6.96
C LEU A 31 -2.10 20.06 5.97
N GLY A 32 -1.50 20.92 5.14
CA GLY A 32 -0.44 20.51 4.23
C GLY A 32 0.85 20.13 4.92
N ALA A 33 1.24 20.88 5.97
CA ALA A 33 2.39 20.52 6.79
C ALA A 33 2.21 19.16 7.46
N VAL A 34 1.01 18.82 7.95
CA VAL A 34 0.70 17.51 8.54
C VAL A 34 0.80 16.39 7.52
N VAL A 35 0.22 16.56 6.34
CA VAL A 35 0.30 15.56 5.26
C VAL A 35 1.72 15.40 4.75
N LEU A 36 2.50 16.48 4.67
CA LEU A 36 3.91 16.43 4.27
C LEU A 36 4.74 15.69 5.33
N ALA A 37 4.52 16.02 6.60
CA ALA A 37 5.25 15.44 7.70
C ALA A 37 4.92 13.97 7.91
N SER A 38 3.67 13.55 7.70
CA SER A 38 3.29 12.14 7.81
C SER A 38 4.08 11.26 6.83
N HIS A 39 4.53 11.82 5.71
CA HIS A 39 5.31 11.13 4.68
C HIS A 39 6.82 11.40 4.76
N PHE A 40 7.29 12.07 5.81
CA PHE A 40 8.71 12.38 5.96
C PHE A 40 9.62 11.14 6.02
N PRO A 41 9.24 10.04 6.70
CA PRO A 41 10.04 8.81 6.70
C PRO A 41 10.23 8.28 5.28
N ASP A 42 9.15 8.17 4.51
CA ASP A 42 9.20 7.72 3.13
C ASP A 42 10.05 8.65 2.23
N VAL A 43 9.96 9.97 2.41
CA VAL A 43 10.79 10.94 1.65
C VAL A 43 12.26 10.73 2.00
N GLY A 44 12.58 10.53 3.27
CA GLY A 44 13.92 10.18 3.72
C GLY A 44 14.42 8.91 3.06
N GLU A 45 13.57 7.87 2.97
CA GLU A 45 13.98 6.60 2.35
C GLU A 45 14.25 6.75 0.88
N TRP A 46 13.44 7.56 0.19
CA TRP A 46 13.63 7.84 -1.21
C TRP A 46 14.90 8.65 -1.45
N LEU A 47 15.18 9.67 -0.64
CA LEU A 47 16.41 10.44 -0.74
C LEU A 47 17.64 9.56 -0.53
N LEU A 48 17.62 8.69 0.50
CA LEU A 48 18.67 7.71 0.74
C LEU A 48 18.81 6.71 -0.41
N GLY A 49 17.70 6.30 -1.02
CA GLY A 49 17.70 5.46 -2.21
C GLY A 49 18.31 6.14 -3.44
N LEU A 50 17.96 7.42 -3.67
CA LEU A 50 18.51 8.22 -4.76
C LEU A 50 20.02 8.43 -4.63
N VAL A 51 20.50 8.69 -3.41
CA VAL A 51 21.95 8.81 -3.17
C VAL A 51 22.64 7.44 -3.04
N SER A 52 21.93 6.35 -3.36
CA SER A 52 22.44 4.97 -3.33
C SER A 52 22.99 4.53 -1.98
N VAL A 53 22.54 5.16 -0.89
CA VAL A 53 22.88 4.77 0.49
C VAL A 53 22.13 3.50 0.88
N GLN A 54 20.98 3.25 0.27
CA GLN A 54 20.17 2.05 0.48
C GLN A 54 19.45 1.61 -0.81
N PRO A 55 19.00 0.35 -0.90
CA PRO A 55 18.07 -0.06 -1.96
C PRO A 55 16.79 0.78 -1.93
N ILE A 56 16.24 1.11 -3.11
CA ILE A 56 15.02 1.91 -3.25
C ILE A 56 13.82 1.28 -2.51
N ASP A 57 13.86 -0.03 -2.30
CA ASP A 57 12.80 -0.80 -1.62
C ASP A 57 13.08 -1.05 -0.12
N SER A 58 14.14 -0.48 0.44
CA SER A 58 14.48 -0.71 1.85
C SER A 58 13.58 0.11 2.78
N LYS A 59 13.11 -0.52 3.87
CA LYS A 59 12.26 0.11 4.90
C LYS A 59 13.02 0.59 6.14
N LEU A 60 14.24 1.09 5.97
CA LEU A 60 15.14 1.43 7.08
C LEU A 60 14.59 2.55 7.98
N LEU A 61 13.78 3.47 7.47
CA LEU A 61 13.19 4.55 8.25
C LEU A 61 11.82 4.21 8.85
N HIS A 62 11.31 3.01 8.61
CA HIS A 62 10.09 2.48 9.22
C HIS A 62 10.34 1.82 10.59
N GLY A 63 11.48 2.07 11.22
CA GLY A 63 11.74 1.69 12.61
C GLY A 63 11.27 2.76 13.59
N ILE A 64 10.86 2.35 14.80
CA ILE A 64 10.52 3.27 15.91
C ILE A 64 11.60 4.36 16.11
N PRO A 65 12.92 4.04 16.11
CA PRO A 65 13.95 5.06 16.27
C PRO A 65 13.97 6.08 15.12
N ALA A 66 13.84 5.63 13.88
CA ALA A 66 13.92 6.48 12.70
C ALA A 66 12.71 7.43 12.58
N VAL A 67 11.50 6.93 12.85
CA VAL A 67 10.30 7.78 12.90
C VAL A 67 10.38 8.78 14.05
N SER A 68 10.92 8.38 15.20
CA SER A 68 11.14 9.30 16.33
C SER A 68 12.12 10.42 15.96
N ILE A 69 13.19 10.11 15.23
CA ILE A 69 14.12 11.12 14.68
C ILE A 69 13.41 12.04 13.70
N CYS A 70 12.59 11.51 12.79
CA CYS A 70 11.83 12.33 11.83
C CYS A 70 10.87 13.29 12.54
N VAL A 71 10.17 12.83 13.59
CA VAL A 71 9.29 13.67 14.42
C VAL A 71 10.10 14.77 15.11
N ALA A 72 11.27 14.43 15.68
CA ALA A 72 12.14 15.39 16.35
C ALA A 72 12.70 16.44 15.37
N LEU A 73 13.15 16.03 14.18
CA LEU A 73 13.61 16.94 13.13
C LEU A 73 12.51 17.88 12.65
N PHE A 74 11.30 17.34 12.41
CA PHE A 74 10.14 18.16 12.09
C PHE A 74 9.83 19.16 13.20
N TRP A 75 9.90 18.74 14.46
CA TRP A 75 9.72 19.61 15.62
C TRP A 75 10.74 20.76 15.65
N ILE A 76 12.02 20.47 15.42
CA ILE A 76 13.11 21.46 15.38
C ILE A 76 12.89 22.47 14.23
N VAL A 77 12.52 22.01 13.04
CA VAL A 77 12.23 22.88 11.89
C VAL A 77 11.05 23.80 12.22
N MET A 78 9.97 23.26 12.77
CA MET A 78 8.79 24.05 13.09
C MET A 78 8.99 25.00 14.28
N ALA A 79 9.82 24.62 15.26
CA ALA A 79 10.22 25.48 16.37
C ALA A 79 11.12 26.63 15.89
N SER A 80 12.08 26.36 15.00
CA SER A 80 12.99 27.38 14.44
C SER A 80 12.29 28.37 13.51
N LEU A 81 11.23 27.95 12.81
CA LEU A 81 10.32 28.84 12.08
C LEU A 81 9.45 29.73 13.01
N GLY A 82 9.55 29.55 14.33
CA GLY A 82 9.27 30.57 15.35
C GLY A 82 7.80 30.93 15.60
N ARG A 83 6.83 30.13 15.15
CA ARG A 83 5.41 30.58 15.10
C ARG A 83 4.38 29.62 15.67
N VAL A 84 4.79 28.49 16.24
CA VAL A 84 3.87 27.48 16.77
C VAL A 84 3.81 27.54 18.29
N ARG A 85 2.81 28.23 18.85
CA ARG A 85 2.67 28.39 20.31
C ARG A 85 1.93 27.23 21.00
N SER A 86 1.38 26.29 20.24
CA SER A 86 0.59 25.18 20.75
C SER A 86 1.31 23.86 20.50
N ILE A 87 1.26 22.94 21.47
CA ILE A 87 1.77 21.58 21.32
C ILE A 87 0.89 20.74 20.36
N ALA A 88 -0.37 21.11 20.18
CA ALA A 88 -1.36 20.29 19.48
C ALA A 88 -0.99 19.94 18.02
N PRO A 89 -0.49 20.86 17.17
CA PRO A 89 -0.09 20.52 15.81
C PRO A 89 1.05 19.49 15.78
N PHE A 90 1.97 19.55 16.75
CA PHE A 90 3.07 18.60 16.85
C PHE A 90 2.59 17.21 17.25
N LEU A 91 1.62 17.11 18.16
CA LEU A 91 0.99 15.84 18.52
C LEU A 91 0.22 15.24 17.34
N ILE A 92 -0.47 16.06 16.55
CA ILE A 92 -1.19 15.62 15.34
C ILE A 92 -0.21 15.08 14.30
N VAL A 93 0.90 15.79 14.06
CA VAL A 93 1.96 15.35 13.14
C VAL A 93 2.61 14.07 13.64
N GLY A 94 3.01 14.02 14.92
CA GLY A 94 3.56 12.83 15.54
C GLY A 94 2.62 11.64 15.36
N LEU A 95 1.35 11.79 15.72
CA LEU A 95 0.35 10.72 15.55
C LEU A 95 0.21 10.27 14.09
N ALA A 96 0.24 11.21 13.14
CA ALA A 96 0.18 10.90 11.72
C ALA A 96 1.43 10.14 11.24
N MET A 97 2.62 10.51 11.71
CA MET A 97 3.88 9.81 11.39
C MET A 97 3.95 8.42 12.04
N PHE A 98 3.54 8.30 13.31
CA PHE A 98 3.45 7.01 14.00
C PHE A 98 2.34 6.10 13.44
N SER A 99 1.32 6.65 12.77
CA SER A 99 0.32 5.84 12.07
C SER A 99 0.90 5.00 10.93
N HIS A 100 2.01 5.44 10.31
CA HIS A 100 2.75 4.63 9.32
C HIS A 100 3.37 3.40 9.98
N LEU A 101 3.99 3.54 11.16
CA LEU A 101 4.55 2.40 11.89
C LEU A 101 3.50 1.37 12.27
N LEU A 102 2.35 1.85 12.73
CA LEU A 102 1.23 0.99 13.05
C LEU A 102 0.77 0.22 11.79
N MET A 103 0.77 0.90 10.64
CA MET A 103 0.42 0.31 9.36
C MET A 103 1.49 -0.58 8.76
N ASP A 104 2.77 -0.41 9.05
CA ASP A 104 3.83 -1.31 8.61
C ASP A 104 4.02 -2.52 9.52
N GLU A 105 3.35 -2.56 10.67
CA GLU A 105 3.29 -3.78 11.47
C GLU A 105 2.52 -4.88 10.72
N ARG A 106 3.27 -5.92 10.31
CA ARG A 106 2.77 -7.21 9.82
C ARG A 106 1.61 -7.75 10.67
N VAL A 107 1.72 -7.74 12.01
CA VAL A 107 0.66 -8.28 12.89
C VAL A 107 -0.64 -7.50 12.72
N LEU A 108 -0.58 -6.17 12.70
CA LEU A 108 -1.79 -5.37 12.52
C LEU A 108 -2.36 -5.51 11.10
N ARG A 109 -1.50 -5.51 10.06
CA ARG A 109 -1.95 -5.81 8.68
C ARG A 109 -2.65 -7.15 8.59
N GLN A 110 -2.11 -8.16 9.27
CA GLN A 110 -2.69 -9.49 9.31
C GLN A 110 -4.02 -9.50 10.05
N LEU A 111 -4.12 -8.90 11.24
CA LEU A 111 -5.39 -8.78 11.98
C LEU A 111 -6.47 -8.04 11.19
N ILE A 112 -6.10 -6.94 10.53
CA ILE A 112 -6.99 -6.20 9.64
C ILE A 112 -7.43 -7.14 8.50
N SER A 113 -6.50 -7.80 7.81
CA SER A 113 -6.79 -8.78 6.76
C SER A 113 -7.74 -9.90 7.19
N GLU A 114 -7.49 -10.50 8.36
CA GLU A 114 -8.30 -11.56 8.96
C GLU A 114 -9.71 -11.06 9.32
N SER A 115 -9.83 -9.85 9.87
CA SER A 115 -11.11 -9.22 10.21
C SER A 115 -11.99 -8.97 8.97
N TYR A 116 -11.39 -8.72 7.80
CA TYR A 116 -12.09 -8.60 6.52
C TYR A 116 -12.51 -9.95 5.91
N ARG A 117 -12.32 -11.06 6.65
CA ARG A 117 -12.71 -12.45 6.32
C ARG A 117 -12.46 -12.80 4.85
N ARG A 118 -11.19 -12.98 4.47
CA ARG A 118 -10.85 -13.54 3.16
C ARG A 118 -10.65 -15.04 3.17
N ALA A 119 -10.76 -15.55 1.94
CA ALA A 119 -10.66 -16.91 1.45
C ALA A 119 -9.69 -17.80 2.25
N PRO A 120 -9.97 -19.12 2.30
CA PRO A 120 -9.19 -20.10 3.05
C PRO A 120 -7.67 -19.89 2.87
N PRO A 121 -6.86 -20.24 3.89
CA PRO A 121 -5.41 -20.03 3.93
C PRO A 121 -4.65 -20.53 2.69
N ASP A 122 -5.28 -21.39 1.89
CA ASP A 122 -4.72 -22.00 0.69
C ASP A 122 -4.84 -21.13 -0.59
N SER A 123 -5.45 -19.94 -0.52
CA SER A 123 -5.56 -19.05 -1.69
C SER A 123 -4.34 -18.11 -1.80
N PRO A 124 -3.46 -18.29 -2.79
CA PRO A 124 -2.25 -17.47 -2.97
C PRO A 124 -2.54 -15.99 -3.34
N THR A 125 -3.81 -15.57 -3.40
CA THR A 125 -4.26 -14.27 -3.94
C THR A 125 -4.54 -13.21 -2.87
N THR A 126 -4.34 -13.51 -1.59
CA THR A 126 -4.93 -12.73 -0.48
C THR A 126 -4.11 -11.53 -0.01
N GLY A 127 -2.80 -11.50 -0.23
CA GLY A 127 -1.91 -10.52 0.41
C GLY A 127 -2.15 -9.03 0.10
N ARG A 128 -2.44 -8.64 -1.15
CA ARG A 128 -2.27 -7.22 -1.55
C ARG A 128 -3.48 -6.41 -1.96
N THR A 129 -4.61 -7.03 -2.32
CA THR A 129 -5.85 -6.25 -2.56
C THR A 129 -6.48 -5.68 -1.28
N LEU A 130 -5.78 -5.81 -0.14
CA LEU A 130 -6.08 -5.19 1.14
C LEU A 130 -5.33 -3.88 1.35
N ASP A 131 -4.15 -3.67 0.73
CA ASP A 131 -3.34 -2.45 0.89
C ASP A 131 -4.14 -1.18 0.61
N LEU A 132 -4.86 -1.11 -0.51
CA LEU A 132 -5.64 0.08 -0.85
C LEU A 132 -6.78 0.34 0.14
N ALA A 133 -7.39 -0.72 0.69
CA ALA A 133 -8.48 -0.57 1.65
C ALA A 133 -7.97 -0.15 3.02
N SER A 134 -6.87 -0.72 3.50
CA SER A 134 -6.20 -0.29 4.74
C SER A 134 -5.57 1.09 4.62
N GLU A 135 -5.02 1.43 3.45
CA GLU A 135 -4.52 2.77 3.17
C GLU A 135 -5.66 3.80 3.12
N LEU A 136 -6.81 3.49 2.50
CA LEU A 136 -8.00 4.35 2.62
C LEU A 136 -8.53 4.43 4.06
N TRP A 137 -8.46 3.33 4.82
CA TRP A 137 -8.90 3.27 6.21
C TRP A 137 -8.09 4.19 7.12
N CYS A 138 -6.76 4.21 6.96
CA CYS A 138 -5.86 5.03 7.79
C CYS A 138 -5.65 6.45 7.24
N TYR A 139 -5.50 6.63 5.93
CA TYR A 139 -5.20 7.93 5.33
C TYR A 139 -6.43 8.66 4.79
N GLY A 140 -7.53 7.97 4.50
CA GLY A 140 -8.77 8.59 4.01
C GLY A 140 -9.66 9.06 5.15
N THR A 141 -10.06 8.14 6.02
CA THR A 141 -11.13 8.41 6.99
C THR A 141 -10.75 9.45 8.06
N ALA A 142 -9.52 9.43 8.58
CA ALA A 142 -9.10 10.41 9.59
C ALA A 142 -9.12 11.86 9.05
N PRO A 143 -8.59 12.16 7.85
CA PRO A 143 -8.79 13.45 7.20
C PRO A 143 -10.25 13.80 6.91
N VAL A 144 -11.09 12.84 6.51
CA VAL A 144 -12.54 13.07 6.31
C VAL A 144 -13.19 13.51 7.62
N ILE A 145 -12.93 12.82 8.72
CA ILE A 145 -13.45 13.18 10.05
C ILE A 145 -12.93 14.57 10.47
N ALA A 146 -11.64 14.84 10.30
CA ALA A 146 -11.06 16.14 10.61
C ALA A 146 -11.73 17.26 9.79
N LEU A 147 -11.96 17.04 8.49
CA LEU A 147 -12.65 17.98 7.61
C LEU A 147 -14.11 18.20 8.03
N LEU A 148 -14.81 17.15 8.46
CA LEU A 148 -16.17 17.25 9.01
C LEU A 148 -16.19 18.03 10.33
N ILE A 149 -15.21 17.83 11.23
CA ILE A 149 -15.08 18.62 12.46
C ILE A 149 -14.84 20.10 12.15
N VAL A 150 -13.98 20.40 11.17
CA VAL A 150 -13.75 21.76 10.68
C VAL A 150 -15.04 22.33 10.10
N ALA A 151 -15.76 21.60 9.25
CA ALA A 151 -17.05 22.01 8.73
C ALA A 151 -18.07 22.27 9.85
N ALA A 152 -18.12 21.42 10.89
CA ALA A 152 -19.01 21.59 12.03
C ALA A 152 -18.71 22.85 12.85
N ARG A 153 -17.43 23.18 13.04
CA ARG A 153 -17.00 24.37 13.80
C ARG A 153 -17.07 25.67 13.00
N TRP A 154 -16.77 25.63 11.71
CA TRP A 154 -16.48 26.81 10.90
C TRP A 154 -17.52 27.09 9.81
N SER A 155 -18.57 26.26 9.70
CA SER A 155 -19.71 26.56 8.81
C SER A 155 -20.51 27.75 9.36
N GLY A 156 -20.01 28.96 9.16
CA GLY A 156 -20.64 30.22 9.58
C GLY A 156 -21.97 30.54 8.88
N ARG A 157 -22.62 29.57 8.23
CA ARG A 157 -23.79 29.78 7.37
C ARG A 157 -25.10 29.31 7.98
N THR A 158 -25.18 28.08 8.50
CA THR A 158 -26.46 27.53 8.95
C THR A 158 -26.28 26.49 10.05
N ARG A 159 -27.21 26.46 11.02
CA ARG A 159 -27.32 25.36 11.99
C ARG A 159 -27.43 23.98 11.30
N SER A 160 -27.97 23.93 10.07
CA SER A 160 -28.08 22.70 9.27
C SER A 160 -26.74 22.16 8.78
N ALA A 161 -25.79 23.02 8.37
CA ALA A 161 -24.46 22.60 7.94
C ALA A 161 -23.65 21.97 9.09
N ARG A 162 -23.77 22.56 10.28
CA ARG A 162 -23.18 22.00 11.50
C ARG A 162 -23.81 20.66 11.89
N ARG A 163 -25.14 20.55 11.84
CA ARG A 163 -25.86 19.31 12.18
C ARG A 163 -25.51 18.17 11.23
N GLY A 164 -25.49 18.41 9.92
CA GLY A 164 -25.15 17.34 8.97
C GLY A 164 -23.69 16.89 9.11
N ALA A 165 -22.75 17.80 9.38
CA ALA A 165 -21.37 17.39 9.68
C ALA A 165 -21.29 16.50 10.93
N LEU A 166 -22.02 16.86 12.00
CA LEU A 166 -22.09 16.09 13.23
C LEU A 166 -22.77 14.72 13.07
N VAL A 167 -23.69 14.57 12.11
CA VAL A 167 -24.32 13.28 11.76
C VAL A 167 -23.39 12.42 10.90
N LEU A 168 -22.62 13.04 10.00
CA LEU A 168 -21.71 12.32 9.12
C LEU A 168 -20.49 11.74 9.86
N ILE A 169 -20.00 12.39 10.93
CA ILE A 169 -18.89 11.86 11.74
C ILE A 169 -19.20 10.44 12.28
N PRO A 170 -20.28 10.21 13.04
CA PRO A 170 -20.60 8.88 13.54
C PRO A 170 -21.00 7.93 12.40
N ALA A 171 -21.56 8.41 11.29
CA ALA A 171 -21.84 7.55 10.12
C ALA A 171 -20.55 7.01 9.50
N VAL A 172 -19.54 7.87 9.30
CA VAL A 172 -18.21 7.48 8.82
C VAL A 172 -17.55 6.52 9.81
N LEU A 173 -17.61 6.79 11.13
CA LEU A 173 -17.06 5.93 12.17
C LEU A 173 -17.76 4.57 12.30
N LEU A 174 -19.09 4.53 12.37
CA LEU A 174 -19.88 3.29 12.36
C LEU A 174 -19.57 2.47 11.12
N GLY A 175 -19.35 3.22 10.06
CA GLY A 175 -18.96 2.65 8.83
C GLY A 175 -17.63 1.90 8.85
N LEU A 176 -16.62 2.40 9.56
CA LEU A 176 -15.36 1.67 9.77
C LEU A 176 -15.57 0.27 10.37
N LEU A 177 -16.70 0.04 11.05
CA LEU A 177 -17.06 -1.24 11.66
C LEU A 177 -17.76 -2.20 10.70
N TYR A 178 -18.10 -1.78 9.48
CA TYR A 178 -18.91 -2.57 8.55
C TYR A 178 -18.02 -3.23 7.48
N PRO A 179 -17.77 -4.56 7.55
CA PRO A 179 -16.74 -5.21 6.75
C PRO A 179 -17.03 -5.28 5.23
N ARG A 180 -18.28 -5.04 4.77
CA ARG A 180 -18.70 -5.11 3.36
C ARG A 180 -19.94 -4.26 3.08
N PRO A 181 -20.08 -3.60 1.90
CA PRO A 181 -19.19 -3.60 0.75
C PRO A 181 -18.27 -2.37 0.68
N ARG A 182 -17.04 -2.58 0.16
CA ARG A 182 -16.00 -1.55 -0.08
C ARG A 182 -16.48 -0.32 -0.85
N VAL A 183 -17.46 -0.50 -1.72
CA VAL A 183 -18.06 0.58 -2.50
C VAL A 183 -18.85 1.55 -1.60
N ALA A 184 -19.50 1.04 -0.55
CA ALA A 184 -20.24 1.86 0.40
C ALA A 184 -19.31 2.78 1.21
N TRP A 185 -18.12 2.29 1.60
CA TRP A 185 -17.08 3.08 2.26
C TRP A 185 -16.64 4.26 1.40
N ILE A 186 -16.21 3.96 0.17
CA ILE A 186 -15.75 4.98 -0.78
C ILE A 186 -16.84 6.01 -1.07
N ALA A 187 -18.09 5.54 -1.25
CA ALA A 187 -19.23 6.43 -1.48
C ALA A 187 -19.51 7.31 -0.25
N LEU A 188 -19.41 6.77 0.97
CA LEU A 188 -19.64 7.51 2.20
C LEU A 188 -18.54 8.56 2.45
N ASP A 189 -17.27 8.20 2.26
CA ASP A 189 -16.15 9.14 2.36
C ASP A 189 -16.25 10.23 1.30
N ALA A 190 -16.56 9.88 0.05
CA ALA A 190 -16.78 10.86 -1.02
C ALA A 190 -17.96 11.80 -0.70
N ALA A 191 -19.07 11.27 -0.17
CA ALA A 191 -20.21 12.06 0.26
C ALA A 191 -19.86 12.99 1.44
N ALA A 192 -19.09 12.50 2.41
CA ALA A 192 -18.62 13.27 3.55
C ALA A 192 -17.68 14.41 3.14
N VAL A 193 -16.73 14.14 2.23
CA VAL A 193 -15.85 15.17 1.65
C VAL A 193 -16.66 16.19 0.86
N GLY A 194 -17.55 15.74 -0.03
CA GLY A 194 -18.43 16.60 -0.82
C GLY A 194 -19.31 17.49 0.07
N TYR A 195 -19.88 16.92 1.14
CA TYR A 195 -20.64 17.66 2.13
C TYR A 195 -19.80 18.71 2.84
N ALA A 196 -18.59 18.35 3.30
CA ALA A 196 -17.72 19.28 4.00
C ALA A 196 -17.27 20.43 3.10
N VAL A 197 -16.94 20.15 1.84
CA VAL A 197 -16.63 21.19 0.83
C VAL A 197 -17.84 22.09 0.60
N TRP A 198 -19.05 21.53 0.44
CA TRP A 198 -20.29 22.29 0.31
C TRP A 198 -20.56 23.17 1.55
N ALA A 199 -20.37 22.63 2.76
CA ALA A 199 -20.59 23.33 4.02
C ALA A 199 -19.61 24.49 4.21
N LEU A 200 -18.37 24.33 3.75
CA LEU A 200 -17.32 25.35 3.83
C LEU A 200 -17.44 26.42 2.72
N ARG A 201 -18.15 26.13 1.61
CA ARG A 201 -18.25 26.96 0.39
C ARG A 201 -16.95 27.71 0.08
N PRO A 202 -15.84 26.99 -0.14
CA PRO A 202 -14.61 27.64 -0.52
C PRO A 202 -14.88 28.46 -1.79
N ARG A 203 -14.61 29.77 -1.75
CA ARG A 203 -14.59 30.55 -2.98
C ARG A 203 -13.46 29.96 -3.83
N PRO A 204 -13.74 29.44 -5.04
CA PRO A 204 -12.69 28.84 -5.88
C PRO A 204 -11.72 29.95 -6.26
N ARG A 205 -10.64 30.07 -5.52
CA ARG A 205 -9.53 30.96 -5.82
C ARG A 205 -8.56 30.19 -6.71
N ARG A 206 -7.87 30.86 -7.64
CA ARG A 206 -6.82 30.24 -8.47
C ARG A 206 -5.81 29.45 -7.62
N ALA A 207 -5.57 29.86 -6.38
CA ALA A 207 -4.79 29.15 -5.36
C ALA A 207 -5.26 27.69 -5.10
N TRP A 208 -6.54 27.37 -5.25
CA TRP A 208 -7.07 26.00 -5.04
C TRP A 208 -6.67 25.03 -6.14
N LEU A 209 -6.51 25.50 -7.38
CA LEU A 209 -6.03 24.65 -8.47
C LEU A 209 -4.61 24.15 -8.19
N TRP A 210 -3.79 24.96 -7.52
CA TRP A 210 -2.46 24.56 -7.05
C TRP A 210 -2.50 23.47 -5.99
N ASN A 211 -3.58 23.35 -5.21
CA ASN A 211 -3.77 22.24 -4.26
C ASN A 211 -4.18 20.93 -4.96
N LEU A 212 -4.71 21.00 -6.18
CA LEU A 212 -5.06 19.83 -6.98
C LEU A 212 -3.87 19.28 -7.76
N LEU A 213 -2.90 20.13 -8.11
CA LEU A 213 -1.71 19.73 -8.87
C LEU A 213 -0.98 18.54 -8.22
N PRO A 214 -0.80 18.51 -6.89
CA PRO A 214 -0.28 17.32 -6.22
C PRO A 214 -1.09 16.04 -6.24
N LEU A 215 -2.41 16.13 -6.43
CA LEU A 215 -3.24 14.95 -6.51
C LEU A 215 -2.99 14.23 -7.84
N LEU A 216 -2.43 14.90 -8.86
CA LEU A 216 -2.19 14.30 -10.17
C LEU A 216 -1.23 13.10 -10.09
N PRO A 217 -0.04 13.15 -9.44
CA PRO A 217 0.78 11.96 -9.23
C PRO A 217 0.05 10.83 -8.50
N MET A 218 -0.75 11.15 -7.47
CA MET A 218 -1.49 10.15 -6.68
C MET A 218 -2.58 9.47 -7.52
N LEU A 219 -3.35 10.25 -8.28
CA LEU A 219 -4.37 9.76 -9.20
C LEU A 219 -3.74 8.96 -10.35
N SER A 220 -2.59 9.39 -10.85
CA SER A 220 -1.83 8.67 -11.89
C SER A 220 -1.36 7.32 -11.38
N LEU A 221 -0.78 7.27 -10.18
CA LEU A 221 -0.39 6.01 -9.54
C LEU A 221 -1.59 5.09 -9.29
N GLY A 222 -2.69 5.64 -8.77
CA GLY A 222 -3.93 4.91 -8.57
C GLY A 222 -4.50 4.35 -9.88
N ALA A 223 -4.40 5.10 -10.97
CA ALA A 223 -4.81 4.64 -12.31
C ALA A 223 -3.91 3.51 -12.82
N VAL A 224 -2.59 3.61 -12.65
CA VAL A 224 -1.64 2.55 -13.04
C VAL A 224 -1.88 1.27 -12.25
N GLU A 225 -2.08 1.36 -10.93
CA GLU A 225 -2.43 0.21 -10.07
C GLU A 225 -3.76 -0.43 -10.47
N ALA A 226 -4.77 0.40 -10.73
CA ALA A 226 -6.07 -0.07 -11.20
C ALA A 226 -5.93 -0.79 -12.55
N TRP A 227 -5.14 -0.26 -13.48
CA TRP A 227 -4.89 -0.88 -14.76
C TRP A 227 -4.17 -2.23 -14.60
N ALA A 228 -3.10 -2.29 -13.80
CA ALA A 228 -2.41 -3.56 -13.54
C ALA A 228 -3.32 -4.61 -12.90
N SER A 229 -4.21 -4.19 -12.01
CA SER A 229 -5.23 -5.07 -11.42
C SER A 229 -6.26 -5.55 -12.45
N ILE A 230 -6.70 -4.68 -13.36
CA ILE A 230 -7.60 -5.04 -14.46
C ILE A 230 -6.94 -6.07 -15.38
N GLU A 231 -5.71 -5.84 -15.83
CA GLU A 231 -4.96 -6.79 -16.67
C GLU A 231 -4.75 -8.13 -15.96
N THR A 232 -4.41 -8.10 -14.66
CA THR A 232 -4.28 -9.33 -13.86
C THR A 232 -5.60 -10.11 -13.80
N ARG A 233 -6.73 -9.44 -13.54
CA ARG A 233 -8.07 -10.09 -13.52
C ARG A 233 -8.47 -10.62 -14.90
N ARG A 234 -8.15 -9.88 -15.96
CA ARG A 234 -8.37 -10.32 -17.34
C ARG A 234 -7.59 -11.59 -17.63
N GLY A 235 -6.31 -11.65 -17.25
CA GLY A 235 -5.47 -12.83 -17.38
C GLY A 235 -6.05 -14.04 -16.65
N LEU A 236 -6.45 -13.86 -15.38
CA LEU A 236 -7.12 -14.90 -14.59
C LEU A 236 -8.40 -15.42 -15.24
N ALA A 237 -9.22 -14.53 -15.81
CA ALA A 237 -10.46 -14.91 -16.49
C ALA A 237 -10.22 -15.62 -17.84
N GLN A 238 -9.09 -15.37 -18.50
CA GLN A 238 -8.70 -16.08 -19.73
C GLN A 238 -8.11 -17.45 -19.41
N GLU A 239 -7.28 -17.52 -18.37
CA GLU A 239 -6.68 -18.74 -17.87
C GLU A 239 -7.73 -19.75 -17.38
N SER A 240 -8.76 -19.30 -16.64
CA SER A 240 -9.85 -20.18 -16.20
C SER A 240 -10.67 -20.78 -17.35
N ARG A 241 -10.51 -20.24 -18.57
CA ARG A 241 -11.11 -20.75 -19.81
C ARG A 241 -10.12 -21.55 -20.66
N GLY A 242 -8.93 -21.87 -20.11
CA GLY A 242 -7.86 -22.57 -20.83
C GLY A 242 -7.16 -21.75 -21.91
N ARG A 243 -7.43 -20.44 -22.01
CA ARG A 243 -6.81 -19.55 -23.02
C ARG A 243 -5.47 -19.01 -22.51
N TYR A 244 -4.50 -19.90 -22.33
CA TYR A 244 -3.22 -19.59 -21.70
C TYR A 244 -2.39 -18.53 -22.45
N ARG A 245 -2.43 -18.52 -23.78
CA ARG A 245 -1.71 -17.51 -24.59
C ARG A 245 -2.25 -16.09 -24.35
N ASP A 246 -3.57 -15.94 -24.32
CA ASP A 246 -4.20 -14.64 -24.05
C ASP A 246 -3.96 -14.21 -22.60
N ALA A 247 -4.04 -15.16 -21.67
CA ALA A 247 -3.79 -14.94 -20.25
C ALA A 247 -2.36 -14.43 -20.03
N LEU A 248 -1.38 -15.10 -20.64
CA LEU A 248 0.03 -14.73 -20.62
C LEU A 248 0.23 -13.28 -21.09
N ALA A 249 -0.37 -12.90 -22.23
CA ALA A 249 -0.26 -11.53 -22.73
C ALA A 249 -0.82 -10.48 -21.74
N SER A 250 -1.93 -10.79 -21.06
CA SER A 250 -2.48 -9.89 -20.03
C SER A 250 -1.56 -9.79 -18.80
N PHE A 251 -0.99 -10.90 -18.34
CA PHE A 251 -0.04 -10.89 -17.22
C PHE A 251 1.28 -10.17 -17.57
N GLU A 252 1.79 -10.36 -18.78
CA GLU A 252 2.99 -9.67 -19.28
C GLU A 252 2.77 -8.15 -19.33
N ARG A 253 1.60 -7.68 -19.80
CA ARG A 253 1.25 -6.25 -19.69
C ARG A 253 1.21 -5.79 -18.24
N ALA A 254 0.60 -6.57 -17.35
CA ALA A 254 0.48 -6.21 -15.94
C ALA A 254 1.83 -6.07 -15.22
N VAL A 255 2.86 -6.86 -15.57
CA VAL A 255 4.20 -6.74 -14.96
C VAL A 255 5.03 -5.58 -15.52
N THR A 256 4.70 -5.08 -16.71
CA THR A 256 5.38 -3.89 -17.30
C THR A 256 4.90 -2.57 -16.71
N LEU A 257 3.76 -2.56 -16.00
CA LEU A 257 3.22 -1.35 -15.40
C LEU A 257 4.01 -0.98 -14.13
N PRO A 258 4.37 0.31 -13.92
CA PRO A 258 5.13 0.75 -12.76
C PRO A 258 4.23 0.83 -11.53
N THR A 259 3.91 -0.34 -10.95
CA THR A 259 3.10 -0.47 -9.73
C THR A 259 3.93 -0.46 -8.47
N ARG A 260 3.38 0.09 -7.38
CA ARG A 260 3.86 -0.12 -6.01
C ARG A 260 3.56 -1.56 -5.55
N SER A 261 2.43 -2.12 -5.98
CA SER A 261 2.09 -3.50 -5.65
C SER A 261 3.11 -4.45 -6.29
N ASP A 262 3.76 -5.28 -5.46
CA ASP A 262 4.82 -6.14 -6.00
C ASP A 262 4.25 -7.14 -7.02
N SER A 263 5.00 -7.29 -8.10
CA SER A 263 4.67 -8.03 -9.31
C SER A 263 4.95 -9.53 -9.20
N THR A 264 5.52 -10.01 -8.11
CA THR A 264 5.92 -11.41 -7.89
C THR A 264 4.79 -12.40 -8.18
N ILE A 265 3.57 -12.14 -7.70
CA ILE A 265 2.42 -13.03 -8.00
C ILE A 265 2.08 -13.08 -9.50
N ARG A 266 2.29 -11.98 -10.23
CA ARG A 266 2.04 -11.93 -11.67
C ARG A 266 3.08 -12.74 -12.43
N TRP A 267 4.33 -12.75 -11.99
CA TRP A 267 5.36 -13.65 -12.51
C TRP A 267 5.03 -15.13 -12.28
N TRP A 268 4.42 -15.47 -11.15
CA TRP A 268 3.93 -16.84 -10.94
C TRP A 268 2.82 -17.22 -11.91
N TYR A 269 1.87 -16.31 -12.19
CA TYR A 269 0.85 -16.55 -13.22
C TYR A 269 1.46 -16.70 -14.63
N ILE A 270 2.47 -15.90 -14.97
CA ILE A 270 3.23 -16.03 -16.22
C ILE A 270 3.87 -17.43 -16.29
N ALA A 271 4.52 -17.88 -15.22
CA ALA A 271 5.13 -19.20 -15.18
C ALA A 271 4.11 -20.32 -15.40
N ARG A 272 2.96 -20.24 -14.71
CA ARG A 272 1.87 -21.22 -14.83
C ARG A 272 1.31 -21.29 -16.24
N CYS A 273 1.10 -20.14 -16.89
CA CYS A 273 0.65 -20.09 -18.29
C CYS A 273 1.68 -20.69 -19.24
N ARG A 274 2.97 -20.38 -19.06
CA ARG A 274 4.06 -20.93 -19.89
C ARG A 274 4.20 -22.45 -19.73
N GLU A 275 4.06 -22.96 -18.51
CA GLU A 275 4.05 -24.40 -18.24
C GLU A 275 2.87 -25.08 -18.94
N ALA A 276 1.66 -24.52 -18.83
CA ALA A 276 0.46 -25.05 -19.49
C ALA A 276 0.55 -25.03 -21.02
N MET A 277 1.36 -24.13 -21.59
CA MET A 277 1.66 -24.06 -23.01
C MET A 277 2.81 -24.99 -23.45
N GLY A 278 3.36 -25.82 -22.55
CA GLY A 278 4.48 -26.70 -22.87
C GLY A 278 5.82 -25.97 -23.04
N ASN A 279 5.98 -24.78 -22.45
CA ASN A 279 7.23 -24.04 -22.43
C ASN A 279 7.89 -24.08 -21.03
N PRO A 280 8.54 -25.20 -20.66
CA PRO A 280 9.15 -25.34 -19.34
C PRO A 280 10.33 -24.37 -19.13
N ALA A 281 11.06 -24.02 -20.19
CA ALA A 281 12.16 -23.06 -20.11
C ALA A 281 11.68 -21.68 -19.64
N GLY A 282 10.64 -21.18 -20.31
CA GLY A 282 10.04 -19.90 -19.98
C GLY A 282 9.30 -19.91 -18.63
N ALA A 283 8.76 -21.06 -18.22
CA ALA A 283 8.15 -21.24 -16.91
C ALA A 283 9.19 -21.18 -15.78
N GLU A 284 10.32 -21.89 -15.94
CA GLU A 284 11.44 -21.85 -14.99
C GLU A 284 11.97 -20.42 -14.85
N GLN A 285 12.17 -19.72 -15.97
CA GLN A 285 12.63 -18.33 -15.96
C GLN A 285 11.68 -17.44 -15.16
N ALA A 286 10.37 -17.53 -15.40
CA ALA A 286 9.39 -16.72 -14.68
C ALA A 286 9.33 -17.06 -13.18
N LEU A 287 9.53 -18.31 -12.78
CA LEU A 287 9.64 -18.69 -11.36
C LEU A 287 10.93 -18.17 -10.71
N LYS A 288 12.05 -18.15 -11.44
CA LYS A 288 13.30 -17.50 -10.97
C LYS A 288 13.10 -16.00 -10.78
N GLU A 289 12.35 -15.36 -11.67
CA GLU A 289 11.96 -13.95 -11.54
C GLU A 289 11.05 -13.71 -10.32
N CYS A 290 10.23 -14.68 -9.90
CA CYS A 290 9.53 -14.62 -8.61
C CYS A 290 10.48 -14.66 -7.42
N VAL A 291 11.43 -15.61 -7.43
CA VAL A 291 12.40 -15.79 -6.33
C VAL A 291 13.35 -14.59 -6.25
N ALA A 292 13.75 -14.00 -7.38
CA ALA A 292 14.66 -12.86 -7.40
C ALA A 292 14.04 -11.56 -6.86
N ARG A 293 12.72 -11.42 -6.95
CA ARG A 293 11.99 -10.23 -6.47
C ARG A 293 11.61 -10.31 -4.99
N ASP A 294 12.08 -11.32 -4.25
CA ASP A 294 11.60 -11.77 -2.92
C ASP A 294 11.11 -10.63 -2.01
N ASN A 295 9.81 -10.34 -2.10
CA ASN A 295 9.10 -9.23 -1.45
C ASN A 295 7.99 -9.77 -0.54
N ASP A 296 8.32 -10.72 0.34
CA ASP A 296 7.41 -11.42 1.27
C ASP A 296 6.50 -12.48 0.63
N TRP A 297 6.65 -12.82 -0.66
CA TRP A 297 5.87 -13.94 -1.22
C TRP A 297 6.52 -15.29 -0.90
N HIS A 298 6.25 -15.78 0.30
CA HIS A 298 6.85 -16.97 0.92
C HIS A 298 6.72 -18.28 0.11
N TRP A 299 5.93 -18.28 -0.96
CA TRP A 299 5.71 -19.42 -1.85
C TRP A 299 6.65 -19.46 -3.07
N ALA A 300 7.44 -18.42 -3.34
CA ALA A 300 8.26 -18.34 -4.57
C ALA A 300 9.22 -19.54 -4.72
N GLU A 301 10.04 -19.78 -3.69
CA GLU A 301 11.00 -20.90 -3.70
C GLU A 301 10.30 -22.26 -3.64
N TYR A 302 9.20 -22.36 -2.90
CA TYR A 302 8.38 -23.57 -2.82
C TYR A 302 7.83 -23.96 -4.21
N GLU A 303 7.26 -23.00 -4.94
CA GLU A 303 6.72 -23.23 -6.28
C GLU A 303 7.80 -23.56 -7.31
N LEU A 304 8.98 -22.92 -7.23
CA LEU A 304 10.13 -23.29 -8.07
C LEU A 304 10.65 -24.70 -7.75
N ALA A 305 10.73 -25.08 -6.47
CA ALA A 305 11.10 -26.44 -6.07
C ALA A 305 10.09 -27.47 -6.58
N LYS A 306 8.80 -27.20 -6.41
CA LYS A 306 7.71 -28.04 -6.91
C LYS A 306 7.74 -28.17 -8.43
N PHE A 307 8.08 -27.12 -9.16
CA PHE A 307 8.31 -27.17 -10.60
C PHE A 307 9.43 -28.18 -10.95
N TYR A 308 10.62 -28.04 -10.36
CA TYR A 308 11.73 -28.96 -10.62
C TYR A 308 11.40 -30.44 -10.32
N LEU A 309 10.60 -30.69 -9.27
CA LEU A 309 10.19 -32.05 -8.91
C LEU A 309 9.15 -32.65 -9.86
N ARG A 310 8.29 -31.81 -10.47
CA ARG A 310 7.27 -32.25 -11.44
C ARG A 310 7.87 -32.60 -12.80
N MET A 311 8.95 -31.94 -13.20
CA MET A 311 9.57 -32.04 -14.53
C MET A 311 10.37 -33.34 -14.80
N ARG A 312 9.99 -34.47 -14.18
CA ARG A 312 10.68 -35.77 -14.29
C ARG A 312 10.93 -36.18 -15.75
N GLY A 313 12.12 -36.70 -16.02
CA GLY A 313 12.50 -37.14 -17.37
C GLY A 313 12.83 -36.00 -18.34
N THR A 314 12.85 -34.74 -17.88
CA THR A 314 13.29 -33.59 -18.69
C THR A 314 14.57 -32.98 -18.10
N PRO A 315 15.30 -32.14 -18.86
CA PRO A 315 16.47 -31.40 -18.34
C PRO A 315 16.16 -30.46 -17.17
N TYR A 316 14.87 -30.15 -16.96
CA TYR A 316 14.41 -29.31 -15.85
C TYR A 316 14.17 -30.12 -14.56
N HIS A 317 14.33 -31.45 -14.58
CA HIS A 317 14.27 -32.25 -13.36
C HIS A 317 15.52 -32.03 -12.50
N GLN A 318 15.42 -31.18 -11.48
CA GLN A 318 16.55 -30.83 -10.61
C GLN A 318 16.20 -31.10 -9.13
N PRO A 319 16.13 -32.38 -8.70
CA PRO A 319 15.71 -32.74 -7.34
C PRO A 319 16.62 -32.17 -6.24
N ASP A 320 17.93 -32.10 -6.46
CA ASP A 320 18.86 -31.53 -5.48
C ASP A 320 18.67 -30.01 -5.31
N ARG A 321 18.37 -29.31 -6.41
CA ARG A 321 18.07 -27.88 -6.36
C ARG A 321 16.73 -27.63 -5.66
N ALA A 322 15.72 -28.45 -5.96
CA ALA A 322 14.45 -28.41 -5.26
C ALA A 322 14.62 -28.64 -3.75
N ARG A 323 15.43 -29.62 -3.35
CA ARG A 323 15.75 -29.89 -1.94
C ARG A 323 16.35 -28.65 -1.24
N ARG A 324 17.33 -27.99 -1.86
CA ARG A 324 17.93 -26.76 -1.30
C ARG A 324 16.90 -25.65 -1.12
N LEU A 325 16.07 -25.40 -2.13
CA LEU A 325 15.00 -24.40 -2.08
C LEU A 325 13.99 -24.70 -0.96
N LEU A 326 13.58 -25.97 -0.80
CA LEU A 326 12.66 -26.36 0.28
C LEU A 326 13.29 -26.20 1.67
N ARG A 327 14.57 -26.53 1.84
CA ARG A 327 15.29 -26.27 3.10
C ARG A 327 15.36 -24.78 3.42
N ASN A 328 15.68 -23.93 2.44
CA ASN A 328 15.65 -22.48 2.62
C ASN A 328 14.28 -21.99 3.12
N VAL A 329 13.18 -22.53 2.56
CA VAL A 329 11.82 -22.20 3.03
C VAL A 329 11.65 -22.61 4.51
N ILE A 330 12.06 -23.82 4.89
CA ILE A 330 11.91 -24.39 6.24
C ILE A 330 12.75 -23.62 7.28
N ASP A 331 14.00 -23.30 6.94
CA ASP A 331 14.98 -22.70 7.83
C ASP A 331 14.79 -21.19 8.00
N SER A 332 14.01 -20.55 7.11
CA SER A 332 13.73 -19.12 7.15
C SER A 332 12.60 -18.75 8.14
N ASP A 333 12.49 -17.45 8.48
CA ASP A 333 11.39 -16.87 9.27
C ASP A 333 10.04 -16.80 8.51
N ARG A 334 9.83 -17.67 7.52
CA ARG A 334 8.59 -17.74 6.75
C ARG A 334 7.44 -18.26 7.63
N PRO A 335 6.18 -17.90 7.30
CA PRO A 335 5.02 -18.34 8.05
C PRO A 335 4.96 -19.85 8.20
N VAL A 336 4.45 -20.31 9.36
CA VAL A 336 4.40 -21.73 9.73
C VAL A 336 3.75 -22.61 8.65
N PHE A 337 2.71 -22.10 7.96
CA PHE A 337 2.04 -22.86 6.90
C PHE A 337 2.96 -23.13 5.69
N ALA A 338 3.83 -22.19 5.32
CA ALA A 338 4.74 -22.35 4.19
C ALA A 338 5.85 -23.36 4.53
N ARG A 339 6.37 -23.29 5.76
CA ARG A 339 7.34 -24.25 6.30
C ARG A 339 6.77 -25.66 6.34
N ARG A 340 5.57 -25.85 6.91
CA ARG A 340 4.87 -27.14 6.92
C ARG A 340 4.62 -27.70 5.51
N ALA A 341 4.21 -26.84 4.57
CA ALA A 341 4.00 -27.27 3.19
C ALA A 341 5.31 -27.75 2.53
N ALA A 342 6.43 -27.09 2.82
CA ALA A 342 7.75 -27.48 2.33
C ALA A 342 8.24 -28.80 2.98
N GLU A 343 8.07 -28.97 4.29
CA GLU A 343 8.38 -30.21 5.03
C GLU A 343 7.59 -31.39 4.44
N GLU A 344 6.28 -31.23 4.27
CA GLU A 344 5.40 -32.26 3.74
C GLU A 344 5.78 -32.63 2.30
N LEU A 345 6.13 -31.64 1.46
CA LEU A 345 6.60 -31.91 0.10
C LEU A 345 7.93 -32.66 0.08
N MET A 346 8.86 -32.34 1.00
CA MET A 346 10.13 -33.06 1.13
C MET A 346 9.90 -34.53 1.52
N LYS A 347 9.04 -34.77 2.52
CA LYS A 347 8.67 -36.11 2.99
C LYS A 347 8.00 -36.94 1.89
N GLN A 348 6.97 -36.39 1.23
CA GLN A 348 6.23 -37.06 0.15
C GLN A 348 7.13 -37.47 -1.02
N ARG A 349 8.18 -36.68 -1.30
CA ARG A 349 9.09 -36.94 -2.42
C ARG A 349 10.34 -37.72 -2.02
N LYS A 350 10.43 -38.19 -0.76
CA LYS A 350 11.59 -38.90 -0.21
C LYS A 350 12.89 -38.11 -0.43
N LEU A 351 12.82 -36.79 -0.22
CA LEU A 351 13.96 -35.88 -0.37
C LEU A 351 14.74 -35.71 0.93
N GLU A 352 14.48 -36.54 1.94
CA GLU A 352 15.28 -36.58 3.16
C GLU A 352 16.76 -36.84 2.81
N PRO A 353 17.70 -36.27 3.59
CA PRO A 353 19.09 -36.63 3.43
C PRO A 353 19.22 -38.15 3.64
N ALA A 354 20.04 -38.81 2.81
CA ALA A 354 20.67 -40.02 3.29
C ALA A 354 21.50 -39.58 4.50
N GLU A 355 21.12 -40.06 5.69
CA GLU A 355 21.86 -39.81 6.93
C GLU A 355 23.34 -40.16 6.79
#